data_AF-A0AA50DFF9-F1
#
_entry.id   AF-A0AA50DFF9-F1
#
_cell.length_a   1.000
_cell.length_b   1.000
_cell.length_c   1.000
_cell.angle_alpha   90.00
_cell.angle_beta   90.00
_cell.angle_gamma   90.00
#
_symmetry.space_group_name_H-M   'P 1'
#
loop_
_entity.id
_entity.type
_entity.pdbx_description
1 polymer ?
#
loop_
_entity_poly.entity_id
_entity_poly.type
_entity_poly.pdbx_seq_one_letter_code
_entity_poly.pdbx_strand_id
1 'polypeptide(L)' 'MTYVLEATIEELRAELRHCDPAERAQIQAELDQAYAEREVIVAEHEGRVSSEPPF' A
#
# COMPACT_ATOMS: atom_id res chain seq x y z
N MET A 1 -12.36 -1.34 -3.46
CA MET A 1 -11.33 -1.60 -2.44
C MET A 1 -9.99 -1.01 -2.89
N THR A 2 -9.46 -1.39 -4.07
CA THR A 2 -8.21 -0.81 -4.63
C THR A 2 -8.20 0.72 -4.79
N TYR A 3 -9.30 1.35 -5.22
CA TYR A 3 -9.36 2.81 -5.40
C TYR A 3 -9.04 3.60 -4.11
N VAL A 4 -9.47 3.10 -2.95
CA VAL A 4 -9.19 3.76 -1.67
C VAL A 4 -7.70 3.60 -1.31
N LEU A 5 -7.14 2.41 -1.52
CA LEU A 5 -5.73 2.15 -1.27
C LEU A 5 -4.80 2.97 -2.18
N GLU A 6 -5.17 3.13 -3.46
CA GLU A 6 -4.43 3.99 -4.39
C GLU A 6 -4.51 5.47 -3.99
N ALA A 7 -5.65 5.94 -3.47
CA ALA A 7 -5.76 7.28 -2.92
C ALA A 7 -4.87 7.47 -1.69
N THR A 8 -4.86 6.51 -0.76
CA THR A 8 -3.97 6.53 0.42
C THR A 8 -2.50 6.57 0.03
N ILE A 9 -2.08 5.80 -0.99
CA ILE A 9 -0.70 5.84 -1.51
C ILE A 9 -0.35 7.24 -2.02
N GLU A 10 -1.24 7.89 -2.77
CA GLU A 10 -0.97 9.24 -3.29
C GLU A 10 -0.94 10.30 -2.19
N GLU A 11 -1.77 10.18 -1.15
CA GLU A 11 -1.72 11.02 0.05
C GLU A 11 -0.38 10.87 0.77
N LEU A 12 0.03 9.64 1.09
CA LEU A 12 1.31 9.37 1.76
C LEU A 12 2.51 9.87 0.95
N ARG A 13 2.47 9.73 -0.39
CA ARG A 13 3.50 10.32 -1.28
C ARG A 13 3.51 11.83 -1.24
N ALA A 14 2.35 12.48 -1.11
CA ALA A 14 2.23 13.92 -0.98
C ALA A 14 2.74 14.41 0.38
N GLU A 15 2.44 13.69 1.44
CA GLU A 15 2.92 13.97 2.79
C GLU A 15 4.43 13.79 2.90
N LEU A 16 5.02 12.72 2.35
CA LEU A 16 6.48 12.53 2.36
C LEU A 16 7.27 13.70 1.75
N ARG A 17 6.68 14.40 0.77
CA ARG A 17 7.30 15.57 0.14
C ARG A 17 7.36 16.79 1.07
N HIS A 18 6.46 16.88 2.06
CA HIS A 18 6.27 18.06 2.90
C HIS A 18 6.36 17.78 4.41
N CYS A 19 6.54 16.52 4.82
CA CYS A 19 6.60 16.11 6.22
C CYS A 19 7.86 16.60 6.93
N ASP A 20 7.76 16.70 8.24
CA ASP A 20 8.91 16.91 9.09
C ASP A 20 9.86 15.70 9.03
N PRO A 21 11.19 15.90 9.12
CA PRO A 21 12.16 14.81 9.10
C PRO A 21 11.92 13.73 10.17
N ALA A 22 11.29 14.10 11.30
CA ALA A 22 10.96 13.19 12.39
C ALA A 22 9.83 12.22 12.03
N GLU A 23 8.89 12.64 11.18
CA GLU A 23 7.72 11.85 10.78
C GLU A 23 7.98 11.06 9.49
N ARG A 24 8.96 11.49 8.69
CA ARG A 24 9.33 10.87 7.41
C ARG A 24 9.50 9.35 7.49
N ALA A 25 10.18 8.84 8.52
CA ALA A 25 10.42 7.41 8.66
C ALA A 25 9.12 6.63 8.89
N GLN A 26 8.18 7.21 9.64
CA GLN A 26 6.88 6.60 9.88
C GLN A 26 6.03 6.61 8.61
N ILE A 27 5.92 7.76 7.94
CA ILE A 27 5.13 7.90 6.71
C ILE A 27 5.68 6.99 5.61
N GLN A 28 7.01 6.81 5.53
CA GLN A 28 7.61 5.88 4.58
C GLN A 28 7.24 4.42 4.89
N ALA A 29 7.23 4.02 6.16
CA ALA A 29 6.82 2.67 6.55
C ALA A 29 5.34 2.41 6.22
N GLU A 30 4.47 3.40 6.43
CA GLU A 30 3.05 3.32 6.04
C GLU A 30 2.90 3.20 4.52
N LEU A 31 3.68 3.96 3.74
CA LEU A 31 3.68 3.88 2.29
C LEU A 31 4.15 2.51 1.78
N ASP A 32 5.20 1.95 2.38
CA ASP A 32 5.72 0.64 2.03
C ASP A 32 4.68 -0.47 2.33
N GLN A 33 3.97 -0.37 3.45
CA GLN A 33 2.87 -1.28 3.78
C GLN A 33 1.72 -1.18 2.76
N ALA A 34 1.32 0.03 2.39
CA ALA A 34 0.27 0.25 1.42
C ALA A 34 0.63 -0.30 0.03
N TYR A 35 1.91 -0.21 -0.38
CA TYR A 35 2.40 -0.85 -1.60
C TYR A 35 2.33 -2.37 -1.54
N ALA A 36 2.76 -2.98 -0.42
CA ALA A 36 2.70 -4.43 -0.24
C ALA A 36 1.25 -4.95 -0.29
N GLU A 37 0.32 -4.26 0.37
CA GLU A 37 -1.10 -4.60 0.33
C GLU A 37 -1.65 -4.50 -1.10
N ARG A 38 -1.28 -3.45 -1.84
CA ARG A 38 -1.70 -3.27 -3.23
C ARG A 38 -1.18 -4.41 -4.11
N GLU A 39 0.06 -4.84 -3.91
CA GLU A 39 0.65 -5.96 -4.64
C GLU A 39 -0.10 -7.25 -4.37
N VAL A 40 -0.48 -7.54 -3.12
CA VAL A 40 -1.31 -8.70 -2.77
C VAL A 40 -2.65 -8.64 -3.50
N ILE A 41 -3.36 -7.51 -3.43
CA ILE A 41 -4.67 -7.38 -4.08
C ILE A 41 -4.56 -7.53 -5.60
N VAL A 42 -3.51 -6.98 -6.22
CA VAL A 42 -3.25 -7.15 -7.65
C VAL A 42 -2.95 -8.61 -7.98
N ALA A 43 -2.13 -9.28 -7.19
CA ALA A 43 -1.79 -10.69 -7.39
C ALA A 43 -3.01 -11.61 -7.20
N GLU A 44 -3.89 -11.32 -6.24
CA GLU A 44 -5.18 -12.00 -6.08
C GLU A 44 -6.08 -11.78 -7.29
N HIS A 45 -6.19 -10.53 -7.77
CA HIS A 45 -7.03 -10.20 -8.91
C HIS A 45 -6.53 -10.83 -10.22
N GLU A 46 -5.21 -10.94 -10.39
CA GLU A 46 -4.58 -11.60 -11.53
C GLU A 46 -4.52 -13.13 -11.40
N GLY A 47 -5.08 -13.70 -10.33
CA GLY A 47 -5.06 -15.15 -10.06
C GLY A 47 -3.65 -15.71 -9.82
N ARG A 48 -2.67 -14.85 -9.54
CA ARG A 48 -1.28 -15.23 -9.20
C ARG A 48 -1.16 -15.68 -7.75
N VAL A 49 -2.10 -15.28 -6.90
CA VAL A 49 -2.26 -15.73 -5.52
C VAL A 49 -3.70 -16.21 -5.36
N SER A 50 -3.90 -17.50 -5.11
CA SER A 50 -5.18 -17.99 -4.60
C SER A 50 -5.18 -17.83 -3.09
N SER A 51 -6.09 -17.04 -2.56
CA SER A 51 -6.35 -16.97 -1.11
C SER A 51 -7.22 -18.13 -0.61
N GLU A 52 -7.66 -19.02 -1.52
CA GLU A 52 -8.43 -20.19 -1.17
C GLU A 52 -7.49 -21.25 -0.56
N PRO A 53 -7.67 -21.63 0.73
CA PRO A 53 -6.92 -22.72 1.31
C PRO A 53 -7.26 -24.01 0.54
N PRO A 54 -6.31 -24.95 0.37
CA PRO A 54 -6.60 -26.20 -0.30
C PRO A 54 -7.53 -27.02 0.62
N PHE A 55 -8.82 -27.02 0.29
CA PHE A 55 -9.81 -27.93 0.86
C PHE A 55 -10.30 -28.89 -0.24
#